data_AF-A0A1Y1RTQ8-F1
#
_entry.id   AF-A0A1Y1RTQ8-F1
#
_cell.length_a   1.000
_cell.length_b   1.000
_cell.length_c   1.000
_cell.angle_alpha   90.00
_cell.angle_beta   90.00
_cell.angle_gamma   90.00
#
_symmetry.space_group_name_H-M   'P 1'
#
loop_
_entity.id
_entity.type
_entity.pdbx_description
1 polymer ?
#
loop_
_entity_poly.entity_id
_entity_poly.type
_entity_poly.pdbx_seq_one_letter_code
_entity_poly.pdbx_strand_id
1 'polypeptide(L)'
;MLKRLFLLIMMSFFFFLGGCDEYALLEQYQLDVEVADWIPVPENFSVSSSGSRNISINWSYPDTSLIDGFRIARMDTAGGSTIIADEGQLGSNETSYVDTGLAPNVWYIYYMYAVSGTYRSYATEPKSGFSNP
;
A
#
# COMPACT_ATOMS: atom_id res chain seq x y z
N MET A 1 -35.01 19.43 12.52
CA MET A 1 -35.26 20.62 11.67
C MET A 1 -34.21 21.73 11.79
N LEU A 2 -33.08 21.55 12.48
CA LEU A 2 -32.04 22.58 12.63
C LEU A 2 -30.68 22.17 12.03
N LYS A 3 -30.70 21.42 10.92
CA LYS A 3 -29.50 21.11 10.12
C LYS A 3 -29.66 21.34 8.61
N ARG A 4 -30.86 21.75 8.16
CA ARG A 4 -31.14 22.08 6.75
C ARG A 4 -31.06 23.58 6.44
N LEU A 5 -30.78 24.43 7.44
CA LEU A 5 -30.73 25.89 7.30
C LEU A 5 -29.31 26.46 7.22
N PHE A 6 -28.27 25.66 7.47
CA PHE A 6 -26.86 26.09 7.35
C PHE A 6 -26.26 25.81 5.96
N LEU A 7 -26.95 25.03 5.12
CA LEU A 7 -26.47 24.64 3.78
C LEU A 7 -26.83 25.65 2.68
N LEU A 8 -27.65 26.67 2.97
CA LEU A 8 -28.17 27.59 1.94
C LEU A 8 -27.66 29.04 2.04
N ILE A 9 -26.86 29.38 3.06
CA ILE A 9 -26.29 30.74 3.20
C ILE A 9 -24.84 30.82 2.68
N MET A 10 -24.14 29.69 2.52
CA MET A 10 -22.81 29.66 1.88
C MET A 10 -22.86 29.55 0.34
N MET A 11 -24.06 29.41 -0.25
CA MET A 11 -24.25 29.36 -1.71
C MET A 11 -24.58 30.73 -2.34
N SER A 12 -24.34 31.84 -1.62
CA SER A 12 -24.60 33.18 -2.15
C SER A 12 -23.48 34.19 -1.90
N PHE A 13 -22.30 33.71 -1.51
CA PHE A 13 -21.06 34.50 -1.54
C PHE A 13 -20.12 33.97 -2.63
N PHE A 14 -20.69 33.74 -3.82
CA PHE A 14 -19.93 33.78 -5.06
C PHE A 14 -20.10 35.18 -5.65
N PHE A 15 -19.01 35.73 -6.15
CA PHE A 15 -18.84 37.10 -6.66
C PHE A 15 -18.59 38.14 -5.58
N PHE A 16 -17.33 38.35 -5.22
CA PHE A 16 -16.54 39.41 -5.84
C PHE A 16 -15.08 39.38 -5.35
N LEU A 17 -14.17 39.49 -6.32
CA LEU A 17 -12.76 39.90 -6.22
C LEU A 17 -11.72 38.82 -5.92
N GLY A 18 -10.85 38.62 -6.92
CA GLY A 18 -9.49 38.12 -6.72
C GLY A 18 -9.31 36.68 -7.16
N GLY A 19 -9.12 36.48 -8.46
CA GLY A 19 -8.61 35.22 -8.97
C GLY A 19 -7.25 34.89 -8.34
N CYS A 20 -7.23 33.80 -7.61
CA CYS A 20 -6.11 32.88 -7.50
C CYS A 20 -6.74 31.54 -7.18
N ASP A 21 -7.11 30.81 -8.23
CA ASP A 21 -7.49 29.39 -8.28
C ASP A 21 -7.74 28.70 -6.93
N GLU A 22 -8.91 28.96 -6.31
CA GLU A 22 -9.39 28.21 -5.15
C GLU A 22 -10.04 26.89 -5.56
N TYR A 23 -9.42 26.19 -6.51
CA TYR A 23 -9.86 24.86 -6.95
C TYR A 23 -8.73 23.85 -7.15
N ALA A 24 -7.46 24.24 -7.00
CA ALA A 24 -6.33 23.31 -7.09
C ALA A 24 -6.13 22.45 -5.81
N LEU A 25 -6.88 22.71 -4.73
CA LEU A 25 -6.71 22.00 -3.45
C LEU A 25 -7.51 20.69 -3.33
N LEU A 26 -8.30 20.33 -4.35
CA LEU A 26 -8.96 19.01 -4.43
C LEU A 26 -8.29 18.06 -5.42
N GLU A 27 -7.34 18.52 -6.24
CA GLU A 27 -6.55 17.64 -7.12
C GLU A 27 -5.32 17.02 -6.43
N GLN A 28 -4.93 17.52 -5.25
CA GLN A 28 -3.75 17.02 -4.53
C GLN A 28 -4.07 15.98 -3.44
N TYR A 29 -5.35 15.66 -3.21
CA TYR A 29 -5.78 14.54 -2.33
C TYR A 29 -6.04 13.28 -3.17
N GLN A 30 -5.06 12.91 -4.00
CA GLN A 30 -4.96 11.58 -4.59
C GLN A 30 -3.64 11.00 -4.12
N LEU A 31 -3.60 10.63 -2.84
CA LEU A 31 -2.47 9.93 -2.25
C LEU A 31 -3.03 8.70 -1.54
N ASP A 32 -2.81 7.57 -2.20
CA ASP A 32 -2.81 6.21 -1.69
C ASP A 32 -4.16 5.56 -1.41
N VAL A 33 -4.26 4.31 -1.91
CA VAL A 33 -5.27 3.31 -1.59
C VAL A 33 -5.71 3.45 -0.12
N GLU A 34 -7.00 3.71 0.11
CA GLU A 34 -7.56 4.02 1.42
C GLU A 34 -7.41 2.80 2.36
N VAL A 35 -6.96 3.02 3.60
CA VAL A 35 -6.83 1.93 4.57
C VAL A 35 -8.20 1.57 5.13
N ALA A 36 -8.55 0.29 5.08
CA ALA A 36 -9.83 -0.22 5.52
C ALA A 36 -9.67 -1.26 6.63
N ASP A 37 -10.35 -1.03 7.76
CA ASP A 37 -10.33 -1.94 8.93
C ASP A 37 -10.96 -3.31 8.66
N TRP A 38 -11.85 -3.40 7.66
CA TRP A 38 -12.54 -4.64 7.31
C TRP A 38 -11.69 -5.58 6.44
N ILE A 39 -10.53 -5.13 5.94
CA ILE A 39 -9.59 -5.95 5.20
C ILE A 39 -8.52 -6.48 6.18
N PRO A 40 -8.50 -7.79 6.47
CA PRO A 40 -7.49 -8.36 7.37
C PRO A 40 -6.06 -8.07 6.90
N VAL A 41 -5.14 -8.00 7.85
CA VAL A 41 -3.71 -7.89 7.53
C VAL A 41 -3.18 -9.28 7.14
N PRO A 42 -2.32 -9.41 6.12
CA PRO A 42 -1.65 -10.67 5.83
C PRO A 42 -0.94 -11.26 7.05
N GLU A 43 -1.10 -12.56 7.25
CA GLU A 43 -0.63 -13.28 8.42
C GLU A 43 0.61 -14.12 8.08
N ASN A 44 1.33 -14.57 9.13
CA ASN A 44 2.52 -15.42 8.98
C ASN A 44 3.56 -14.88 7.98
N PHE A 45 3.62 -13.55 7.82
CA PHE A 45 4.54 -12.89 6.91
C PHE A 45 5.98 -13.14 7.31
N SER A 46 6.72 -13.80 6.42
CA SER A 46 8.08 -14.25 6.65
C SER A 46 8.97 -13.97 5.44
N VAL A 47 10.23 -13.68 5.73
CA VAL A 47 11.26 -13.33 4.75
C VAL A 47 12.50 -14.16 5.06
N SER A 48 13.02 -14.86 4.05
CA SER A 48 14.20 -15.71 4.18
C SER A 48 15.13 -15.58 2.97
N SER A 49 16.43 -15.71 3.21
CA SER A 49 17.41 -15.71 2.11
C SER A 49 17.27 -16.99 1.29
N SER A 50 17.24 -16.87 -0.04
CA SER A 50 17.14 -18.02 -0.95
C SER A 50 18.25 -18.06 -2.01
N GLY A 51 19.20 -17.12 -1.95
CA GLY A 51 20.38 -17.09 -2.81
C GLY A 51 21.17 -15.80 -2.62
N SER A 52 22.23 -15.64 -3.42
CA SER A 52 23.07 -14.45 -3.33
C SER A 52 22.38 -13.16 -3.80
N ARG A 53 21.34 -13.30 -4.62
CA ARG A 53 20.60 -12.18 -5.21
C ARG A 53 19.07 -12.32 -5.08
N ASN A 54 18.65 -13.24 -4.22
CA ASN A 54 17.27 -13.68 -4.11
C ASN A 54 16.83 -13.75 -2.64
N ILE A 55 15.61 -13.30 -2.38
CA ILE A 55 14.94 -13.41 -1.08
C ILE A 55 13.55 -14.03 -1.31
N SER A 56 13.23 -15.06 -0.54
CA SER A 56 11.92 -15.70 -0.54
C SER A 56 11.02 -15.08 0.52
N ILE A 57 9.79 -14.80 0.13
CA ILE A 57 8.76 -14.18 0.97
C ILE A 57 7.55 -15.12 0.98
N ASN A 58 7.00 -15.40 2.16
CA ASN A 58 5.82 -16.25 2.32
C ASN A 58 4.83 -15.63 3.31
N TRP A 59 3.55 -15.88 3.10
CA TRP A 59 2.46 -15.40 3.94
C TRP A 59 1.25 -16.35 3.89
N SER A 60 0.28 -16.10 4.75
CA SER A 60 -1.06 -16.68 4.69
C SER A 60 -2.12 -15.58 4.77
N TYR A 61 -3.32 -15.87 4.30
CA TYR A 61 -4.43 -14.92 4.36
C TYR A 61 -5.74 -15.63 4.76
N PRO A 62 -6.53 -15.06 5.69
CA PRO A 62 -7.68 -15.78 6.25
C PRO A 62 -8.88 -15.89 5.29
N ASP A 63 -9.10 -14.92 4.39
CA ASP A 63 -10.21 -14.94 3.44
C ASP A 63 -9.84 -14.22 2.13
N THR A 64 -9.67 -14.99 1.06
CA THR A 64 -9.25 -14.47 -0.26
C THR A 64 -10.41 -13.97 -1.12
N SER A 65 -11.67 -14.10 -0.67
CA SER A 65 -12.85 -13.84 -1.50
C SER A 65 -13.16 -12.37 -1.74
N LEU A 66 -12.60 -11.47 -0.90
CA LEU A 66 -12.89 -10.04 -0.93
C LEU A 66 -11.69 -9.19 -1.39
N ILE A 67 -10.55 -9.79 -1.70
CA ILE A 67 -9.34 -9.08 -2.12
C ILE A 67 -9.03 -9.37 -3.58
N ASP A 68 -8.47 -8.38 -4.27
CA ASP A 68 -7.95 -8.54 -5.63
C ASP A 68 -6.57 -9.21 -5.59
N GLY A 69 -5.79 -8.94 -4.55
CA GLY A 69 -4.44 -9.45 -4.41
C GLY A 69 -3.64 -8.78 -3.32
N PHE A 70 -2.32 -8.82 -3.48
CA PHE A 70 -1.36 -8.32 -2.50
C PHE A 70 -0.37 -7.36 -3.14
N ARG A 71 0.13 -6.40 -2.35
CA ARG A 71 1.31 -5.62 -2.71
C ARG A 71 2.43 -5.88 -1.73
N ILE A 72 3.64 -6.07 -2.24
CA ILE A 72 4.86 -6.18 -1.46
C ILE A 72 5.71 -4.93 -1.71
N ALA A 73 6.04 -4.24 -0.63
CA ALA A 73 6.98 -3.14 -0.64
C ALA A 73 8.33 -3.60 -0.09
N ARG A 74 9.40 -3.07 -0.70
CA ARG A 74 10.78 -3.27 -0.26
C ARG A 74 11.44 -1.93 0.00
N MET A 75 12.07 -1.80 1.15
CA MET A 75 13.01 -0.72 1.45
C MET A 75 14.44 -1.20 1.27
N ASP A 76 15.23 -0.45 0.52
CA ASP A 76 16.67 -0.65 0.41
C ASP A 76 17.43 0.14 1.50
N THR A 77 18.75 -0.03 1.53
CA THR A 77 19.63 0.67 2.47
C THR A 77 19.75 2.17 2.20
N ALA A 78 19.31 2.66 1.04
CA ALA A 78 19.20 4.08 0.73
C ALA A 78 17.92 4.71 1.30
N GLY A 79 17.03 3.89 1.89
CA GLY A 79 15.78 4.31 2.53
C GLY A 79 14.62 4.46 1.55
N GLY A 80 14.81 4.09 0.27
CA GLY A 80 13.74 4.16 -0.72
C GLY A 80 12.80 2.96 -0.59
N SER A 81 11.50 3.21 -0.44
CA SER A 81 10.47 2.15 -0.51
C SER A 81 9.95 2.02 -1.95
N THR A 82 9.94 0.78 -2.48
CA THR A 82 9.46 0.46 -3.83
C THR A 82 8.49 -0.70 -3.77
N ILE A 83 7.36 -0.61 -4.49
CA ILE A 83 6.48 -1.75 -4.72
C ILE A 83 7.18 -2.68 -5.73
N ILE A 84 7.52 -3.88 -5.28
CA ILE A 84 8.23 -4.89 -6.10
C ILE A 84 7.29 -5.94 -6.69
N ALA A 85 6.10 -6.05 -6.12
CA ALA A 85 5.03 -6.89 -6.61
C ALA A 85 3.69 -6.25 -6.28
N ASP A 86 2.78 -6.21 -7.24
CA ASP A 86 1.44 -5.66 -7.10
C ASP A 86 0.34 -6.72 -7.26
N GLU A 87 -0.92 -6.34 -7.06
CA GLU A 87 -2.10 -7.21 -7.16
C GLU A 87 -2.33 -7.78 -8.56
N GLY A 88 -1.77 -7.16 -9.60
CA GLY A 88 -1.79 -7.72 -10.96
C GLY A 88 -0.84 -8.91 -11.10
N GLN A 89 0.21 -8.97 -10.28
CA GLN A 89 1.18 -10.07 -10.23
C GLN A 89 0.86 -11.08 -9.11
N LEU A 90 0.37 -10.60 -7.97
CA LEU A 90 0.05 -11.36 -6.78
C LEU A 90 -1.45 -11.35 -6.55
N GLY A 91 -2.15 -12.23 -7.26
CA GLY A 91 -3.58 -12.43 -7.06
C GLY A 91 -3.92 -12.95 -5.66
N SER A 92 -5.20 -12.94 -5.33
CA SER A 92 -5.71 -13.26 -3.99
C SER A 92 -5.32 -14.64 -3.43
N ASN A 93 -5.02 -15.61 -4.28
CA ASN A 93 -4.62 -16.97 -3.86
C ASN A 93 -3.11 -17.17 -3.74
N GLU A 94 -2.30 -16.16 -4.07
CA GLU A 94 -0.85 -16.25 -3.90
C GLU A 94 -0.46 -16.25 -2.43
N THR A 95 0.56 -17.04 -2.10
CA THR A 95 1.06 -17.21 -0.73
C THR A 95 2.58 -17.11 -0.64
N SER A 96 3.24 -16.89 -1.78
CA SER A 96 4.70 -16.76 -1.84
C SER A 96 5.13 -15.85 -2.98
N TYR A 97 6.30 -15.24 -2.82
CA TYR A 97 6.96 -14.44 -3.84
C TYR A 97 8.49 -14.57 -3.69
N VAL A 98 9.22 -14.47 -4.79
CA VAL A 98 10.68 -14.43 -4.78
C VAL A 98 11.13 -13.10 -5.36
N ASP A 99 11.72 -12.28 -4.51
CA ASP A 99 12.39 -11.06 -4.92
C ASP A 99 13.75 -11.42 -5.52
N THR A 100 14.05 -10.89 -6.71
CA THR A 100 15.24 -11.24 -7.50
C THR A 100 16.01 -10.00 -7.95
N GLY A 101 17.25 -10.21 -8.39
CA GLY A 101 18.09 -9.13 -8.92
C GLY A 101 18.71 -8.24 -7.83
N LEU A 102 18.68 -8.70 -6.57
CA LEU A 102 19.23 -7.96 -5.43
C LEU A 102 20.75 -7.79 -5.57
N ALA A 103 21.27 -6.70 -5.00
CA ALA A 103 22.70 -6.59 -4.73
C ALA A 103 23.05 -7.58 -3.60
N PRO A 104 24.09 -8.42 -3.77
CA PRO A 104 24.51 -9.39 -2.76
C PRO A 104 25.09 -8.69 -1.52
N ASN A 105 25.02 -9.36 -0.37
CA ASN A 105 25.46 -8.85 0.93
C ASN A 105 24.74 -7.55 1.39
N VAL A 106 23.47 -7.39 1.04
CA VAL A 106 22.64 -6.23 1.43
C VAL A 106 21.44 -6.68 2.27
N TRP A 107 21.09 -5.84 3.25
CA TRP A 107 19.85 -5.97 4.03
C TRP A 107 18.73 -5.21 3.36
N TYR A 108 17.57 -5.84 3.29
CA TYR A 108 16.32 -5.25 2.80
C TYR A 108 15.25 -5.39 3.86
N ILE A 109 14.30 -4.46 3.87
CA ILE A 109 13.12 -4.52 4.74
C ILE A 109 11.89 -4.67 3.85
N TYR A 110 11.02 -5.60 4.20
CA TYR A 110 9.78 -5.86 3.47
C TYR A 110 8.58 -5.67 4.37
N TYR A 111 7.49 -5.23 3.77
CA TYR A 111 6.16 -5.26 4.35
C TYR A 111 5.16 -5.47 3.22
N MET A 112 3.98 -5.97 3.56
CA MET A 112 2.94 -6.23 2.59
C MET A 112 1.57 -5.81 3.10
N TYR A 113 0.63 -5.68 2.18
CA TYR A 113 -0.78 -5.45 2.49
C TYR A 113 -1.65 -6.10 1.42
N ALA A 114 -2.88 -6.43 1.80
CA ALA A 114 -3.89 -6.90 0.86
C ALA A 114 -4.61 -5.70 0.22
N VAL A 115 -5.10 -5.87 -1.01
CA VAL A 115 -5.78 -4.84 -1.80
C VAL A 115 -7.17 -5.32 -2.22
N SER A 116 -8.16 -4.45 -2.14
CA SER A 116 -9.53 -4.65 -2.64
C SER A 116 -10.03 -3.35 -3.26
N GLY A 117 -10.03 -3.28 -4.59
CA GLY A 117 -10.30 -2.09 -5.37
C GLY A 117 -9.39 -0.93 -4.98
N THR A 118 -9.99 0.14 -4.47
CA THR A 118 -9.28 1.34 -4.00
C THR A 118 -8.92 1.29 -2.51
N TYR A 119 -9.15 0.15 -1.83
CA TYR A 119 -8.86 -0.05 -0.42
C TYR A 119 -7.72 -1.03 -0.18
N ARG A 120 -7.06 -0.91 0.98
CA ARG A 120 -6.05 -1.86 1.45
C ARG A 120 -6.17 -2.15 2.93
N SER A 121 -5.61 -3.29 3.35
CA SER A 121 -5.37 -3.56 4.77
C SER A 121 -4.31 -2.62 5.35
N TYR A 122 -4.17 -2.63 6.67
CA TYR A 122 -2.91 -2.20 7.30
C TYR A 122 -1.74 -3.04 6.77
N ALA A 123 -0.53 -2.48 6.85
CA ALA A 123 0.67 -3.21 6.48
C ALA A 123 1.01 -4.25 7.55
N THR A 124 1.66 -5.33 7.14
CA THR A 124 2.32 -6.26 8.06
C THR A 124 3.41 -5.55 8.85
N GLU A 125 3.77 -6.12 10.00
CA GLU A 125 5.00 -5.74 10.68
C GLU A 125 6.21 -5.93 9.75
N PRO A 126 7.09 -4.93 9.61
CA PRO A 126 8.24 -5.03 8.73
C PRO A 126 9.15 -6.23 9.06
N LYS A 127 9.65 -6.92 8.04
CA LYS A 127 10.58 -8.05 8.17
C LYS A 127 11.86 -7.80 7.38
N SER A 128 13.00 -8.05 8.01
CA SER A 128 14.30 -7.94 7.37
C SER A 128 14.68 -9.23 6.64
N GLY A 129 15.29 -9.09 5.46
CA GLY A 129 15.93 -10.18 4.74
C GLY A 129 17.34 -9.80 4.30
N PHE A 130 18.26 -10.77 4.32
CA PHE A 130 19.65 -10.59 3.87
C PHE A 130 19.88 -11.37 2.58
N SER A 131 20.34 -10.68 1.54
CA SER A 131 20.82 -11.35 0.32
C SER A 131 22.22 -11.90 0.60
N ASN A 132 22.39 -13.22 0.51
CA ASN A 132 23.66 -13.87 0.82
C ASN A 132 24.80 -13.46 -0.16
N PRO A 133 26.07 -13.79 0.14
CA PRO A 133 27.17 -13.66 -0.82
C PRO A 133 27.01 -14.57 -2.04
#